data_AF-A0A2E0TQR0-F1
#
_entry.id   AF-A0A2E0TQR0-F1
#
_cell.length_a   1.000
_cell.length_b   1.000
_cell.length_c   1.000
_cell.angle_alpha   90.00
_cell.angle_beta   90.00
_cell.angle_gamma   90.00
#
_symmetry.space_group_name_H-M   'P 1'
#
loop_
_entity.id
_entity.type
_entity.pdbx_description
1 polymer ?
#
loop_
_entity_poly.entity_id
_entity_poly.type
_entity_poly.pdbx_seq_one_letter_code
_entity_poly.pdbx_strand_id
1 'polypeptide(L)'
;MSGPTRWALLAAVLLFIVFLVVKSRVALVRDPDAADARRRLGDARQRARQADKHSEARADAYLEAARIALDDLGRPRLAASYARRADRARPERTEGLRLVVRAMRRAERHRALERLLWRRLDEVDLEGERAERIFAELQRLYEGPLRRPAQARVLRQLWENGRGAASTSDEA
;
A
#
# COMPACT_ATOMS: atom_id res chain seq x y z
N MET A 1 -6.61 -35.77 51.32
CA MET A 1 -6.37 -34.68 50.33
C MET A 1 -7.40 -34.85 49.22
N SER A 2 -8.63 -34.43 49.49
CA SER A 2 -9.80 -35.15 48.98
C SER A 2 -10.79 -34.18 48.34
N GLY A 3 -11.07 -34.37 47.05
CA GLY A 3 -12.30 -33.90 46.39
C GLY A 3 -12.14 -32.71 45.44
N PRO A 4 -12.19 -31.46 45.93
CA PRO A 4 -12.60 -30.32 45.12
C PRO A 4 -11.52 -29.82 44.15
N THR A 5 -10.25 -29.93 44.51
CA THR A 5 -9.14 -29.44 43.68
C THR A 5 -8.93 -30.27 42.40
N ARG A 6 -9.19 -31.58 42.44
CA ARG A 6 -9.09 -32.45 41.27
C ARG A 6 -10.21 -32.18 40.26
N TRP A 7 -11.43 -31.95 40.76
CA TRP A 7 -12.58 -31.57 39.94
C TRP A 7 -12.45 -30.17 39.34
N ALA A 8 -11.90 -29.22 40.09
CA ALA A 8 -11.61 -27.87 39.60
C ALA A 8 -10.56 -27.88 38.48
N LEU A 9 -9.49 -28.68 38.61
CA LEU A 9 -8.47 -28.85 37.56
C LEU A 9 -9.05 -29.50 36.30
N LEU A 10 -9.88 -30.54 36.47
CA LEU A 10 -10.58 -31.18 35.35
C LEU A 10 -11.51 -30.19 34.61
N ALA A 11 -12.28 -29.39 35.36
CA ALA A 11 -13.15 -28.37 34.77
C ALA A 11 -12.35 -27.28 34.03
N ALA A 12 -11.22 -26.84 34.58
CA ALA A 12 -10.34 -25.85 33.94
C ALA A 12 -9.71 -26.38 32.64
N VAL A 13 -9.24 -27.64 32.63
CA VAL A 13 -8.71 -28.28 31.43
C VAL A 13 -9.81 -28.46 30.38
N LEU A 14 -11.02 -28.86 30.80
CA LEU A 14 -12.15 -29.01 29.88
C LEU A 14 -12.54 -27.68 29.25
N LEU A 15 -12.62 -26.60 30.04
CA LEU A 15 -12.87 -25.25 29.56
C LEU A 15 -11.78 -24.77 28.59
N PHE A 16 -10.51 -25.06 28.87
CA PHE A 16 -9.40 -24.72 27.99
C PHE A 16 -9.48 -25.47 26.65
N ILE A 17 -9.83 -26.76 26.67
CA ILE A 17 -10.06 -27.56 25.46
C ILE A 17 -11.25 -27.01 24.67
N VAL A 18 -12.38 -26.75 25.32
CA VAL A 18 -13.56 -26.16 24.66
C VAL A 18 -13.23 -24.80 24.06
N PHE A 19 -12.49 -23.95 24.78
CA PHE A 19 -12.03 -22.67 24.27
C PHE A 19 -11.13 -22.83 23.03
N LEU A 20 -10.19 -23.78 23.05
CA LEU A 20 -9.36 -24.09 21.88
C LEU A 20 -10.19 -24.61 20.71
N VAL A 21 -11.19 -25.45 20.96
CA VAL A 21 -12.09 -25.96 19.91
C VAL A 21 -12.96 -24.86 19.33
N VAL A 22 -13.54 -23.98 20.15
CA VAL A 22 -14.32 -22.83 19.69
C VAL A 22 -13.44 -21.84 18.92
N LYS A 23 -12.28 -21.47 19.46
CA LYS A 23 -11.33 -20.56 18.80
C LYS A 23 -10.79 -21.14 17.49
N SER A 24 -10.47 -22.43 17.47
CA SER A 24 -10.04 -23.10 16.25
C SER A 24 -11.17 -23.19 15.24
N ARG A 25 -12.40 -23.53 15.64
CA ARG A 25 -13.58 -23.52 14.76
C ARG A 25 -13.87 -22.13 14.20
N VAL A 26 -13.79 -21.07 15.01
CA VAL A 26 -13.93 -19.68 14.55
C VAL A 26 -12.80 -19.29 13.59
N ALA A 27 -11.58 -19.77 13.80
CA ALA A 27 -10.49 -19.62 12.83
C ALA A 27 -10.64 -20.50 11.58
N LEU A 28 -11.42 -21.60 11.68
CA LEU A 28 -11.67 -22.58 10.61
C LEU A 28 -12.95 -22.32 9.83
N VAL A 29 -13.85 -21.45 10.31
CA VAL A 29 -14.90 -20.79 9.50
C VAL A 29 -14.16 -19.88 8.54
N ARG A 30 -13.65 -20.54 7.50
CA ARG A 30 -12.84 -20.02 6.43
C ARG A 30 -13.74 -19.05 5.68
N ASP A 31 -13.57 -17.77 5.96
CA ASP A 31 -14.28 -16.68 5.29
C ASP A 31 -14.26 -16.95 3.77
N PRO A 32 -15.40 -17.32 3.17
CA PRO A 32 -15.47 -17.70 1.76
C PRO A 32 -15.03 -16.54 0.86
N ASP A 33 -15.28 -15.31 1.29
CA ASP A 33 -14.88 -14.10 0.57
C ASP A 33 -13.37 -13.94 0.58
N ALA A 34 -12.71 -14.24 1.71
CA ALA A 34 -11.25 -14.23 1.79
C ALA A 34 -10.61 -15.36 0.96
N ALA A 35 -11.28 -16.51 0.82
CA ALA A 35 -10.82 -17.59 -0.03
C ALA A 35 -10.93 -17.23 -1.52
N ASP A 36 -12.06 -16.62 -1.92
CA ASP A 36 -12.28 -16.11 -3.27
C ASP A 36 -11.29 -14.99 -3.63
N ALA A 37 -11.10 -14.01 -2.75
CA ALA A 37 -10.12 -12.93 -2.95
C ALA A 37 -8.69 -13.46 -3.13
N ARG A 38 -8.31 -14.55 -2.44
CA ARG A 38 -7.00 -15.20 -2.66
C ARG A 38 -6.90 -15.88 -4.03
N ARG A 39 -7.98 -16.46 -4.53
CA ARG A 39 -8.05 -17.03 -5.89
C ARG A 39 -7.91 -15.93 -6.93
N ARG A 40 -8.76 -14.89 -6.86
CA ARG A 40 -8.67 -13.70 -7.74
C ARG A 40 -7.28 -13.06 -7.73
N LEU A 41 -6.64 -12.97 -6.57
CA LEU A 41 -5.25 -12.51 -6.45
C LEU A 41 -4.26 -13.43 -7.18
N GLY A 42 -4.43 -14.75 -7.04
CA GLY A 42 -3.64 -15.75 -7.77
C GLY A 42 -3.75 -15.58 -9.28
N ASP A 43 -4.98 -15.44 -9.78
CA ASP A 43 -5.27 -15.29 -11.20
C ASP A 43 -4.71 -13.98 -11.77
N ALA A 44 -4.88 -12.86 -11.06
CA ALA A 44 -4.30 -11.58 -11.43
C ALA A 44 -2.76 -11.65 -11.51
N ARG A 45 -2.12 -12.34 -10.56
CA ARG A 45 -0.66 -12.56 -10.62
C ARG A 45 -0.23 -13.44 -11.78
N GLN A 46 -1.02 -14.45 -12.12
CA GLN A 46 -0.74 -15.32 -13.26
C GLN A 46 -0.86 -14.55 -14.56
N ARG A 47 -1.91 -13.75 -14.75
CA ARG A 47 -2.05 -12.83 -15.89
C ARG A 47 -0.88 -11.87 -16.00
N ALA A 48 -0.45 -11.27 -14.89
CA ALA A 48 0.71 -10.37 -14.87
C ALA A 48 2.03 -11.08 -15.28
N ARG A 49 2.15 -12.39 -15.04
CA ARG A 49 3.32 -13.19 -15.48
C ARG A 49 3.23 -13.56 -16.96
N GLN A 50 2.05 -13.86 -17.46
CA GLN A 50 1.82 -14.23 -18.85
C GLN A 50 1.94 -13.02 -19.80
N ALA A 51 1.62 -11.83 -19.31
CA ALA A 51 1.72 -10.57 -20.06
C ALA A 51 3.16 -10.03 -20.20
N ASP A 52 4.20 -10.87 -20.21
CA ASP A 52 5.60 -10.43 -20.08
C ASP A 52 6.02 -9.42 -21.17
N LYS A 53 5.51 -9.58 -22.40
CA LYS A 53 5.77 -8.68 -23.54
C LYS A 53 4.79 -7.50 -23.66
N HIS A 54 3.72 -7.47 -22.87
CA HIS A 54 2.67 -6.45 -22.93
C HIS A 54 2.67 -5.61 -21.65
N SER A 55 3.48 -4.55 -21.63
CA SER A 55 3.67 -3.69 -20.45
C SER A 55 2.37 -3.15 -19.86
N GLU A 56 1.39 -2.84 -20.71
CA GLU A 56 0.05 -2.38 -20.30
C GLU A 56 -0.74 -3.46 -19.57
N ALA A 57 -0.99 -4.60 -20.22
CA ALA A 57 -1.71 -5.72 -19.61
C ALA A 57 -1.03 -6.20 -18.32
N ARG A 58 0.30 -6.14 -18.26
CA ARG A 58 1.08 -6.44 -17.06
C ARG A 58 0.85 -5.42 -15.95
N ALA A 59 0.81 -4.13 -16.27
CA ALA A 59 0.52 -3.09 -15.29
C ALA A 59 -0.89 -3.24 -14.73
N ASP A 60 -1.88 -3.47 -15.58
CA ASP A 60 -3.30 -3.61 -15.18
C ASP A 60 -3.51 -4.83 -14.28
N ALA A 61 -2.90 -5.97 -14.62
CA ALA A 61 -2.93 -7.16 -13.79
C ALA A 61 -2.27 -6.95 -12.41
N TYR A 62 -1.19 -6.14 -12.33
CA TYR A 62 -0.60 -5.77 -11.04
C TYR A 62 -1.43 -4.74 -10.27
N LEU A 63 -2.12 -3.81 -10.93
CA LEU A 63 -3.05 -2.89 -10.28
C LEU A 63 -4.20 -3.66 -9.64
N GLU A 64 -4.77 -4.62 -10.37
CA GLU A 64 -5.82 -5.49 -9.86
C GLU A 64 -5.35 -6.31 -8.66
N ALA A 65 -4.19 -6.97 -8.77
CA ALA A 65 -3.58 -7.69 -7.66
C ALA A 65 -3.33 -6.79 -6.44
N ALA A 66 -2.94 -5.53 -6.65
CA ALA A 66 -2.74 -4.56 -5.59
C ALA A 66 -4.05 -4.14 -4.91
N ARG A 67 -5.14 -3.93 -5.68
CA ARG A 67 -6.47 -3.62 -5.13
C ARG A 67 -7.01 -4.78 -4.31
N ILE A 68 -7.00 -6.00 -4.83
CA ILE A 68 -7.44 -7.20 -4.10
C ILE A 68 -6.62 -7.38 -2.81
N ALA A 69 -5.30 -7.20 -2.89
CA ALA A 69 -4.45 -7.31 -1.70
C ALA A 69 -4.76 -6.23 -0.66
N LEU A 70 -5.13 -5.01 -1.08
CA LEU A 70 -5.38 -3.89 -0.18
C LEU A 70 -6.78 -3.93 0.43
N ASP A 71 -7.78 -4.00 -0.43
CA ASP A 71 -9.19 -3.74 -0.12
C ASP A 71 -9.88 -5.03 0.35
N ASP A 72 -9.67 -6.15 -0.35
CA ASP A 72 -10.35 -7.42 -0.02
C ASP A 72 -9.60 -8.22 1.06
N LEU A 73 -8.26 -8.21 1.04
CA LEU A 73 -7.45 -9.03 1.95
C LEU A 73 -6.84 -8.25 3.12
N GLY A 74 -6.92 -6.91 3.13
CA GLY A 74 -6.33 -6.09 4.19
C GLY A 74 -4.81 -6.26 4.34
N ARG A 75 -4.09 -6.54 3.23
CA ARG A 75 -2.63 -6.78 3.19
C ARG A 75 -1.90 -5.60 2.55
N PRO A 76 -1.78 -4.44 3.21
CA PRO A 76 -1.29 -3.21 2.59
C PRO A 76 0.19 -3.28 2.16
N ARG A 77 1.04 -4.05 2.86
CA ARG A 77 2.44 -4.26 2.43
C ARG A 77 2.55 -5.05 1.13
N LEU A 78 1.66 -6.04 0.94
CA LEU A 78 1.60 -6.83 -0.28
C LEU A 78 1.06 -5.99 -1.44
N ALA A 79 -0.01 -5.22 -1.19
CA ALA A 79 -0.55 -4.27 -2.14
C ALA A 79 0.50 -3.26 -2.63
N ALA A 80 1.28 -2.67 -1.71
CA ALA A 80 2.37 -1.76 -2.07
C ALA A 80 3.46 -2.44 -2.94
N SER A 81 3.65 -3.75 -2.80
CA SER A 81 4.57 -4.50 -3.67
C SER A 81 4.05 -4.59 -5.10
N TYR A 82 2.78 -4.97 -5.28
CA TYR A 82 2.16 -5.06 -6.60
C TYR A 82 1.99 -3.69 -7.25
N ALA A 83 1.53 -2.69 -6.51
CA ALA A 83 1.34 -1.34 -7.03
C ALA A 83 2.67 -0.73 -7.52
N ARG A 84 3.81 -0.99 -6.83
CA ARG A 84 5.14 -0.56 -7.32
C ARG A 84 5.56 -1.26 -8.61
N ARG A 85 5.14 -2.51 -8.82
CA ARG A 85 5.41 -3.23 -10.07
C ARG A 85 4.54 -2.70 -11.21
N ALA A 86 3.27 -2.38 -10.94
CA ALA A 86 2.40 -1.69 -11.88
C ALA A 86 2.97 -0.33 -12.29
N ASP A 87 3.32 0.50 -11.30
CA ASP A 87 3.89 1.84 -11.51
C ASP A 87 5.25 1.80 -12.24
N ARG A 88 6.04 0.73 -12.08
CA ARG A 88 7.27 0.54 -12.87
C ARG A 88 6.98 0.10 -14.30
N ALA A 89 5.97 -0.72 -14.52
CA ALA A 89 5.61 -1.19 -15.86
C ALA A 89 5.03 -0.06 -16.72
N ARG A 90 4.29 0.88 -16.10
CA ARG A 90 3.65 2.03 -16.74
C ARG A 90 3.74 3.28 -15.85
N PRO A 91 4.91 3.95 -15.76
CA PRO A 91 5.11 5.13 -14.92
C PRO A 91 4.35 6.38 -15.42
N GLU A 92 3.93 6.43 -16.67
CA GLU A 92 3.06 7.49 -17.18
C GLU A 92 1.65 7.43 -16.56
N ARG A 93 1.22 6.24 -16.09
CA ARG A 93 -0.08 6.06 -15.43
C ARG A 93 0.01 6.48 -13.97
N THR A 94 -0.83 7.43 -13.60
CA THR A 94 -0.87 7.98 -12.23
C THR A 94 -1.51 7.03 -11.23
N GLU A 95 -2.28 6.06 -11.71
CA GLU A 95 -2.99 5.11 -10.88
C GLU A 95 -2.06 4.20 -10.05
N GLY A 96 -0.95 3.75 -10.64
CA GLY A 96 0.06 2.95 -9.94
C GLY A 96 0.61 3.69 -8.73
N LEU A 97 1.05 4.93 -8.92
CA LEU A 97 1.54 5.80 -7.85
C LEU A 97 0.47 6.04 -6.76
N ARG A 98 -0.77 6.37 -7.15
CA ARG A 98 -1.88 6.58 -6.21
C ARG A 98 -2.10 5.35 -5.31
N LEU A 99 -2.09 4.15 -5.91
CA LEU A 99 -2.29 2.91 -5.17
C LEU A 99 -1.09 2.55 -4.29
N VAL A 100 0.14 2.83 -4.72
CA VAL A 100 1.35 2.70 -3.89
C VAL A 100 1.24 3.60 -2.66
N VAL A 101 0.90 4.88 -2.85
CA VAL A 101 0.75 5.85 -1.76
C VAL A 101 -0.32 5.38 -0.76
N ARG A 102 -1.51 5.01 -1.24
CA ARG A 102 -2.60 4.50 -0.41
C ARG A 102 -2.18 3.26 0.39
N ALA A 103 -1.55 2.28 -0.27
CA ALA A 103 -1.09 1.05 0.36
C ALA A 103 0.02 1.30 1.40
N MET A 104 0.98 2.20 1.11
CA MET A 104 2.06 2.51 2.04
C MET A 104 1.58 3.33 3.25
N ARG A 105 0.62 4.24 3.06
CA ARG A 105 -0.05 4.96 4.16
C ARG A 105 -0.81 3.98 5.08
N ARG A 106 -1.59 3.06 4.50
CA ARG A 106 -2.32 2.04 5.29
C ARG A 106 -1.40 1.02 5.97
N ALA A 107 -0.17 0.86 5.48
CA ALA A 107 0.89 0.08 6.15
C ALA A 107 1.74 0.91 7.13
N GLU A 108 1.40 2.19 7.36
CA GLU A 108 2.14 3.13 8.22
C GLU A 108 3.63 3.30 7.85
N ARG A 109 3.97 3.07 6.58
CA ARG A 109 5.37 3.12 6.10
C ARG A 109 5.77 4.51 5.63
N HIS A 110 5.48 5.54 6.42
CA HIS A 110 5.63 6.95 6.02
C HIS A 110 7.05 7.31 5.58
N ARG A 111 8.10 6.89 6.32
CA ARG A 111 9.50 7.12 5.94
C ARG A 111 9.92 6.45 4.65
N ALA A 112 9.41 5.25 4.40
CA ALA A 112 9.70 4.56 3.15
C ALA A 112 8.95 5.20 1.97
N LEU A 113 7.75 5.75 2.22
CA LEU A 113 6.98 6.48 1.23
C LEU A 113 7.67 7.80 0.88
N GLU A 114 8.14 8.55 1.88
CA GLU A 114 8.96 9.77 1.70
C GLU A 114 10.14 9.52 0.75
N ARG A 115 10.99 8.52 1.07
CA ARG A 115 12.14 8.17 0.22
C ARG A 115 11.75 7.73 -1.18
N LEU A 116 10.65 6.99 -1.30
CA LEU A 116 10.16 6.56 -2.60
C LEU A 116 9.71 7.76 -3.45
N LEU A 117 8.95 8.68 -2.87
CA LEU A 117 8.44 9.85 -3.57
C LEU A 117 9.58 10.77 -4.02
N TRP A 118 10.58 11.01 -3.16
CA TRP A 118 11.77 11.76 -3.54
C TRP A 118 12.52 11.12 -4.71
N ARG A 119 12.76 9.80 -4.66
CA ARG A 119 13.40 9.10 -5.79
C ARG A 119 12.57 9.19 -7.08
N ARG A 120 11.24 9.13 -6.97
CA ARG A 120 10.37 9.27 -8.15
C ARG A 120 10.36 10.70 -8.70
N LEU A 121 10.50 11.70 -7.84
CA LEU A 121 10.57 13.10 -8.25
C LEU A 121 11.84 13.37 -9.07
N ASP A 122 12.95 12.73 -8.69
CA ASP A 122 14.24 12.78 -9.40
C ASP A 122 14.21 12.10 -10.78
N GLU A 123 13.24 11.20 -11.01
CA GLU A 123 13.09 10.43 -12.25
C GLU A 123 12.11 11.07 -13.26
N VAL A 124 11.44 12.18 -12.90
CA VAL A 124 10.38 12.79 -13.73
C VAL A 124 10.70 14.24 -14.07
N ASP A 125 10.15 14.70 -15.19
CA ASP A 125 10.11 16.12 -15.52
C ASP A 125 9.32 16.89 -14.46
N LEU A 126 9.93 17.94 -13.89
CA LEU A 126 9.40 18.75 -12.80
C LEU A 126 8.19 19.60 -13.24
N GLU A 127 8.04 19.85 -14.55
CA GLU A 127 6.90 20.59 -15.08
C GLU A 127 5.68 19.69 -15.34
N GLY A 128 5.88 18.37 -15.32
CA GLY A 128 4.83 17.40 -15.61
C GLY A 128 3.79 17.23 -14.49
N GLU A 129 2.57 16.85 -14.88
CA GLU A 129 1.46 16.53 -13.96
C GLU A 129 1.85 15.45 -12.92
N ARG A 130 2.75 14.54 -13.29
CA ARG A 130 3.24 13.49 -12.38
C ARG A 130 4.09 14.06 -11.25
N ALA A 131 4.97 15.02 -11.54
CA ALA A 131 5.80 15.67 -10.53
C ALA A 131 4.93 16.47 -9.55
N GLU A 132 3.93 17.19 -10.05
CA GLU A 132 2.95 17.90 -9.21
C GLU A 132 2.21 16.97 -8.24
N ARG A 133 1.79 15.79 -8.70
CA ARG A 133 1.16 14.80 -7.81
C ARG A 133 2.13 14.26 -6.76
N ILE A 134 3.36 13.91 -7.14
CA ILE A 134 4.39 13.42 -6.21
C ILE A 134 4.65 14.48 -5.14
N PHE A 135 4.77 15.74 -5.57
CA PHE A 135 4.97 16.89 -4.73
C PHE A 135 3.83 17.08 -3.73
N ALA A 136 2.58 17.08 -4.20
CA ALA A 136 1.40 17.18 -3.33
C ALA A 136 1.35 16.05 -2.29
N GLU A 137 1.75 14.84 -2.66
CA GLU A 137 1.84 13.71 -1.73
C GLU A 137 2.96 13.87 -0.68
N LEU A 138 4.13 14.41 -1.06
CA LEU A 138 5.20 14.76 -0.12
C LEU A 138 4.74 15.81 0.88
N GLN A 139 4.07 16.86 0.40
CA GLN A 139 3.54 17.92 1.27
C GLN A 139 2.54 17.36 2.28
N ARG A 140 1.55 16.57 1.82
CA ARG A 140 0.59 15.90 2.70
C ARG A 140 1.26 14.99 3.72
N LEU A 141 2.35 14.33 3.35
CA LEU A 141 3.11 13.46 4.23
C LEU A 141 3.80 14.25 5.35
N TYR A 142 4.36 15.42 5.02
CA TYR A 142 5.02 16.32 5.97
C TYR A 142 4.04 17.03 6.90
N GLU A 143 2.91 17.53 6.38
CA GLU A 143 1.89 18.20 7.20
C GLU A 143 1.15 17.21 8.12
N GLY A 144 0.91 15.98 7.65
CA GLY A 144 0.20 14.96 8.41
C GLY A 144 1.11 14.04 9.22
N PRO A 145 1.34 12.79 8.76
CA PRO A 145 1.89 11.71 9.57
C PRO A 145 3.34 11.92 10.02
N LEU A 146 4.15 12.71 9.28
CA LEU A 146 5.53 13.00 9.69
C LEU A 146 5.67 14.22 10.61
N ARG A 147 4.59 15.02 10.78
CA ARG A 147 4.54 16.20 11.65
C ARG A 147 5.72 17.16 11.47
N ARG A 148 6.03 17.50 10.21
CA ARG A 148 7.15 18.36 9.80
C ARG A 148 6.66 19.54 8.95
N PRO A 149 5.81 20.44 9.51
CA PRO A 149 5.21 21.54 8.76
C PRO A 149 6.25 22.54 8.21
N ALA A 150 7.37 22.74 8.90
CA ALA A 150 8.46 23.59 8.40
C ALA A 150 9.04 23.06 7.08
N GLN A 151 9.20 21.74 6.95
CA GLN A 151 9.69 21.10 5.72
C GLN A 151 8.66 21.20 4.59
N ALA A 152 7.37 21.04 4.91
CA ALA A 152 6.30 21.30 3.94
C ALA A 152 6.29 22.74 3.41
N ARG A 153 6.55 23.74 4.27
CA ARG A 153 6.65 25.15 3.85
C ARG A 153 7.83 25.39 2.92
N VAL A 154 9.03 24.91 3.29
CA VAL A 154 10.22 25.03 2.44
C VAL A 154 10.00 24.34 1.09
N LEU A 155 9.43 23.13 1.12
CA LEU A 155 9.12 22.38 -0.07
C LEU A 155 8.19 23.17 -1.01
N ARG A 156 7.11 23.78 -0.45
CA ARG A 156 6.17 24.65 -1.18
C ARG A 156 6.87 25.83 -1.85
N GLN A 157 7.70 26.55 -1.11
CA GLN A 157 8.45 27.70 -1.63
C GLN A 157 9.41 27.30 -2.76
N LEU A 158 10.13 26.18 -2.61
CA LEU A 158 11.03 25.69 -3.66
C LEU A 158 10.28 25.38 -4.95
N TRP A 159 9.08 24.83 -4.85
CA TRP A 159 8.25 24.47 -6.00
C TRP A 159 7.66 25.68 -6.73
N GLU A 160 7.14 26.64 -5.98
CA GLU A 160 6.62 27.90 -6.51
C GLU A 160 7.74 28.69 -7.22
N ASN A 161 8.92 28.79 -6.59
CA ASN A 161 10.07 29.49 -7.17
C ASN A 161 10.63 28.78 -8.41
N GLY A 162 10.67 27.43 -8.39
CA GLY A 162 11.16 26.64 -9.53
C GLY A 162 10.31 26.82 -10.79
N ARG A 163 8.98 26.93 -10.64
CA ARG A 163 8.08 27.21 -11.76
C ARG A 163 8.12 28.66 -12.24
N GLY A 164 8.27 29.62 -11.32
CA GLY A 164 8.37 31.04 -11.67
C GLY A 164 9.61 31.40 -12.49
N ALA A 165 10.73 30.71 -12.23
CA ALA A 165 11.97 30.91 -12.98
C ALA A 165 11.91 30.37 -14.43
N ALA A 166 11.15 29.29 -14.66
CA ALA A 166 10.95 28.72 -15.99
C ALA A 166 10.14 29.68 -16.88
N SER A 167 9.09 30.32 -16.35
CA SER A 167 8.25 31.25 -17.12
C SER A 167 8.95 32.54 -17.56
N THR A 168 9.95 33.02 -16.81
CA THR A 168 10.71 34.23 -17.17
C THR A 168 11.82 33.97 -18.19
N SER A 169 12.17 32.71 -18.45
CA SER A 169 13.26 32.34 -19.37
C SER A 169 12.80 32.16 -20.82
N ASP A 170 11.49 32.04 -21.05
CA ASP A 170 10.88 31.80 -22.37
C ASP A 170 10.43 33.11 -23.07
N GLU A 171 10.55 34.27 -22.40
CA GLU A 171 10.23 35.61 -22.93
C GLU A 171 11.46 36.43 -23.34
N ALA A 172 12.68 35.84 -23.30
CA ALA A 172 13.94 36.51 -23.64
C ALA A 172 14.61 35.86 -24.87
#